data_AF-A0A9N8WG65-F1
#
_entry.id   AF-A0A9N8WG65-F1
#
_cell.length_a   1.000
_cell.length_b   1.000
_cell.length_c   1.000
_cell.angle_alpha   90.00
_cell.angle_beta   90.00
_cell.angle_gamma   90.00
#
_symmetry.space_group_name_H-M   'P 1'
#
loop_
_entity.id
_entity.type
_entity.pdbx_description
1 polymer ?
#
loop_
_entity_poly.entity_id
_entity_poly.type
_entity_poly.pdbx_seq_one_letter_code
_entity_poly.pdbx_strand_id
1 'polypeptide(L)'
;MTDPISSENLITRINIFDFDGTLFASPQPNRKLWVDPLFGYLKNDSMFYKGWYQHKASLSFDESVRRGRWKGWWNDDIVRLVRESIEHPTSLTVLLTGRGYSEFHHIVTDMVERKGLKFDVSGFKPDQNTFNWNSFYRPSIIQKVGAMKYEELIRNETILESKNGRIHTKDFKLAFMKELLRHHPSVNSIHLWDDRVHHVKCFQLFFDDLKLHGIVQEAIANAVFLPIRVSRCPGNDRRSQQSS
;
A
#
# COMPACT_ATOMS: atom_id res chain seq x y z
N MET A 1 -10.00 43.93 2.84
CA MET A 1 -9.71 43.16 4.05
C MET A 1 -8.98 41.92 3.59
N THR A 2 -7.69 41.85 3.88
CA THR A 2 -6.81 40.74 3.50
C THR A 2 -7.10 39.56 4.42
N ASP A 3 -7.54 38.44 3.85
CA ASP A 3 -7.60 37.17 4.57
C ASP A 3 -6.20 36.84 5.12
N PRO A 4 -6.07 36.47 6.41
CA PRO A 4 -4.78 36.08 6.94
C PRO A 4 -4.37 34.75 6.29
N ILE A 5 -3.20 34.75 5.65
CA ILE A 5 -2.47 33.54 5.25
C ILE A 5 -2.14 32.77 6.54
N SER A 6 -3.02 31.88 6.99
CA SER A 6 -2.80 31.15 8.26
C SER A 6 -3.79 29.99 8.44
N SER A 7 -3.55 28.89 7.74
CA SER A 7 -3.54 27.54 8.36
C SER A 7 -3.12 26.54 7.30
N GLU A 8 -1.81 26.28 7.15
CA GLU A 8 -1.40 25.01 6.57
C GLU A 8 -1.99 23.90 7.47
N ASN A 9 -2.83 23.03 6.91
CA ASN A 9 -3.36 21.93 7.70
C ASN A 9 -2.22 20.96 7.99
N LEU A 10 -1.77 20.97 9.23
CA LEU A 10 -0.76 20.04 9.70
C LEU A 10 -1.32 18.62 9.61
N ILE A 11 -0.57 17.72 8.98
CA ILE A 11 -0.89 16.29 8.99
C ILE A 11 -0.77 15.80 10.43
N THR A 12 -1.86 15.31 11.02
CA THR A 12 -1.88 14.80 12.39
C THR A 12 -1.90 13.28 12.45
N ARG A 13 -2.19 12.61 11.33
CA ARG A 13 -2.27 11.14 11.28
C ARG A 13 -1.82 10.55 9.96
N ILE A 14 -1.25 9.35 10.03
CA ILE A 14 -0.81 8.58 8.87
C ILE A 14 -1.58 7.26 8.82
N ASN A 15 -2.24 6.99 7.69
CA ASN A 15 -2.93 5.74 7.42
C ASN A 15 -2.24 5.02 6.26
N ILE A 16 -1.73 3.81 6.51
CA ILE A 16 -0.89 3.06 5.59
C ILE A 16 -1.58 1.77 5.18
N PHE A 17 -1.79 1.61 3.88
CA PHE A 17 -2.47 0.45 3.31
C PHE A 17 -1.51 -0.34 2.43
N ASP A 18 -1.28 -1.62 2.77
CA ASP A 18 -0.61 -2.54 1.85
C ASP A 18 -1.52 -2.87 0.65
N PHE A 19 -0.90 -3.28 -0.46
CA PHE A 19 -1.62 -3.60 -1.69
C PHE A 19 -2.00 -5.08 -1.78
N ASP A 20 -1.00 -5.95 -1.92
CA ASP A 20 -1.16 -7.36 -2.27
C ASP A 20 -1.64 -8.19 -1.08
N GLY A 21 -2.88 -8.68 -1.15
CA GLY A 21 -3.49 -9.45 -0.06
C GLY A 21 -4.25 -8.57 0.95
N THR A 22 -4.12 -7.24 0.85
CA THR A 22 -4.73 -6.28 1.78
C THR A 22 -5.82 -5.47 1.07
N LEU A 23 -5.44 -4.45 0.29
CA LEU A 23 -6.37 -3.64 -0.50
C LEU A 23 -6.90 -4.41 -1.72
N PHE A 24 -6.04 -5.23 -2.32
CA PHE A 24 -6.31 -5.93 -3.57
C PHE A 24 -5.94 -7.41 -3.46
N ALA A 25 -6.84 -8.27 -3.91
CA ALA A 25 -6.68 -9.72 -3.90
C ALA A 25 -5.80 -10.21 -5.06
N SER A 26 -4.56 -9.72 -5.15
CA SER A 26 -3.64 -10.04 -6.24
C SER A 26 -3.55 -11.54 -6.54
N PRO A 27 -3.54 -11.93 -7.84
CA PRO A 27 -3.41 -13.31 -8.26
C PRO A 27 -2.24 -13.99 -7.56
N GLN A 28 -2.54 -15.13 -6.94
CA GLN A 28 -1.55 -16.00 -6.32
C GLN A 28 -1.03 -16.98 -7.37
N PRO A 29 0.22 -17.48 -7.24
CA PRO A 29 0.64 -18.66 -7.99
C PRO A 29 -0.38 -19.78 -7.77
N ASN A 30 -0.68 -20.59 -8.79
CA ASN A 30 -1.66 -21.66 -8.64
C ASN A 30 -1.16 -22.71 -7.64
N ARG A 31 -1.71 -22.72 -6.42
CA ARG A 31 -1.33 -23.65 -5.34
C ARG A 31 -1.45 -25.13 -5.74
N LYS A 32 -2.30 -25.47 -6.73
CA LYS A 32 -2.43 -26.86 -7.22
C LYS A 32 -1.20 -27.35 -8.01
N LEU A 33 -0.34 -26.45 -8.48
CA LEU A 33 0.86 -26.79 -9.23
C LEU A 33 2.13 -26.87 -8.35
N TRP A 34 2.03 -26.52 -7.06
CA TRP A 34 3.20 -26.37 -6.18
C TRP A 34 2.94 -26.99 -4.81
N VAL A 35 3.91 -27.71 -4.26
CA VAL A 35 3.89 -28.16 -2.85
C VAL A 35 4.05 -26.97 -1.90
N ASP A 36 3.35 -26.98 -0.77
CA ASP A 36 3.19 -25.83 0.14
C ASP A 36 4.49 -25.12 0.58
N PRO A 37 5.63 -25.80 0.85
CA PRO A 37 6.89 -25.11 1.17
C PRO A 37 7.42 -24.30 -0.02
N LEU A 38 7.29 -24.83 -1.23
CA LEU A 38 7.77 -24.20 -2.46
C LEU A 38 6.96 -22.94 -2.81
N PHE A 39 5.70 -22.89 -2.38
CA PHE A 39 4.83 -21.73 -2.53
C PHE A 39 5.31 -20.52 -1.70
N GLY A 40 5.80 -20.76 -0.48
CA GLY A 40 6.44 -19.74 0.35
C GLY A 40 7.72 -19.21 -0.30
N TYR A 41 8.54 -20.11 -0.84
CA TYR A 41 9.76 -19.74 -1.57
C TYR A 41 9.47 -18.88 -2.80
N LEU A 42 8.53 -19.26 -3.67
CA LEU A 42 8.17 -18.50 -4.87
C LEU A 42 7.66 -17.07 -4.57
N LYS A 43 7.04 -16.86 -3.41
CA LYS A 43 6.57 -15.54 -3.00
C LYS A 43 7.67 -14.65 -2.44
N ASN A 44 8.67 -15.24 -1.81
CA ASN A 44 9.76 -14.52 -1.17
C ASN A 44 10.82 -14.11 -2.19
N ASP A 45 11.40 -12.93 -1.97
CA ASP A 45 12.53 -12.45 -2.75
C ASP A 45 13.79 -13.15 -2.25
N SER A 46 14.49 -13.90 -3.11
CA SER A 46 15.72 -14.63 -2.74
C SER A 46 16.93 -14.09 -3.50
N MET A 47 18.13 -14.53 -3.11
CA MET A 47 19.38 -14.13 -3.80
C MET A 47 19.38 -14.52 -5.29
N PHE A 48 18.68 -15.59 -5.66
CA PHE A 48 18.75 -16.23 -6.99
C PHE A 48 17.47 -16.06 -7.84
N TYR A 49 16.34 -15.62 -7.26
CA TYR A 49 15.10 -15.37 -8.02
C TYR A 49 14.27 -14.23 -7.41
N LYS A 50 13.61 -13.46 -8.29
CA LYS A 50 12.62 -12.43 -7.92
C LYS A 50 11.30 -13.11 -7.52
N GLY A 51 10.73 -12.76 -6.37
CA GLY A 51 9.45 -13.32 -5.90
C GLY A 51 8.27 -13.04 -6.86
N TRP A 52 7.20 -13.83 -6.79
CA TRP A 52 6.04 -13.79 -7.72
C TRP A 52 5.50 -12.38 -8.00
N TYR A 53 5.35 -11.56 -6.95
CA TYR A 53 4.81 -10.20 -7.07
C TYR A 53 5.75 -9.21 -7.77
N GLN A 54 6.98 -9.63 -8.08
CA GLN A 54 7.94 -8.84 -8.84
C GLN A 54 7.83 -9.07 -10.36
N HIS A 55 6.94 -9.96 -10.82
CA HIS A 55 6.70 -10.23 -12.24
C HIS A 55 5.38 -9.60 -12.72
N LYS A 56 5.39 -8.87 -13.85
CA LYS A 56 4.19 -8.21 -14.41
C LYS A 56 3.02 -9.17 -14.63
N ALA A 57 3.31 -10.44 -14.95
CA ALA A 57 2.34 -11.53 -15.04
C ALA A 57 1.45 -11.67 -13.79
N SER A 58 1.93 -11.28 -12.61
CA SER A 58 1.16 -11.31 -11.36
C SER A 58 -0.02 -10.34 -11.33
N LEU A 59 -0.06 -9.35 -12.24
CA LEU A 59 -1.19 -8.44 -12.46
C LEU A 59 -1.67 -8.47 -13.92
N SER A 60 -1.33 -9.52 -14.67
CA SER A 60 -1.87 -9.72 -16.02
C SER A 60 -3.31 -10.20 -15.91
N PHE A 61 -4.25 -9.25 -16.03
CA PHE A 61 -5.67 -9.52 -16.12
C PHE A 61 -6.15 -9.44 -17.56
N ASP A 62 -7.17 -10.22 -17.88
CA ASP A 62 -7.89 -10.05 -19.13
C ASP A 62 -8.52 -8.64 -19.23
N GLU A 63 -8.78 -8.20 -20.46
CA GLU A 63 -9.32 -6.86 -20.72
C GLU A 63 -10.73 -6.67 -20.15
N SER A 64 -11.50 -7.75 -19.99
CA SER A 64 -12.85 -7.69 -19.41
C SER A 64 -12.82 -7.33 -17.92
N VAL A 65 -11.85 -7.87 -17.17
CA VAL A 65 -11.60 -7.55 -15.76
C VAL A 65 -11.09 -6.11 -15.62
N ARG A 66 -10.20 -5.67 -16.53
CA ARG A 66 -9.72 -4.28 -16.57
C ARG A 66 -10.87 -3.29 -16.81
N ARG A 67 -11.74 -3.56 -17.79
CA ARG A 67 -12.96 -2.75 -18.07
C ARG A 67 -13.93 -2.75 -16.89
N GLY A 68 -14.07 -3.90 -16.23
CA GLY A 68 -14.85 -4.05 -14.99
C GLY A 68 -14.23 -3.40 -13.75
N ARG A 69 -13.11 -2.66 -13.89
CA ARG A 69 -12.35 -2.03 -12.79
C ARG A 69 -12.02 -3.02 -11.67
N TRP A 70 -11.70 -4.26 -12.04
CA TRP A 70 -11.38 -5.35 -11.12
C TRP A 70 -12.46 -5.58 -10.04
N LYS A 71 -13.74 -5.45 -10.40
CA LYS A 71 -14.86 -5.79 -9.50
C LYS A 71 -14.68 -7.19 -8.91
N GLY A 72 -14.87 -7.33 -7.60
CA GLY A 72 -14.64 -8.57 -6.86
C GLY A 72 -13.19 -8.86 -6.49
N TRP A 73 -12.23 -8.01 -6.91
CA TRP A 73 -10.82 -8.12 -6.51
C TRP A 73 -10.39 -7.13 -5.43
N TRP A 74 -11.17 -6.10 -5.20
CA TRP A 74 -10.94 -5.15 -4.11
C TRP A 74 -11.47 -5.70 -2.80
N ASN A 75 -10.75 -5.43 -1.72
CA ASN A 75 -11.28 -5.61 -0.37
C ASN A 75 -12.14 -4.39 -0.02
N ASP A 76 -13.46 -4.52 -0.14
CA ASP A 76 -14.36 -3.37 -0.02
C ASP A 76 -14.34 -2.71 1.38
N ASP A 77 -14.01 -3.46 2.44
CA ASP A 77 -13.82 -2.90 3.78
C ASP A 77 -12.56 -2.02 3.85
N ILE A 78 -11.46 -2.46 3.25
CA ILE A 78 -10.24 -1.64 3.18
C ILE A 78 -10.43 -0.46 2.24
N VAL A 79 -11.15 -0.63 1.12
CA VAL A 79 -11.51 0.49 0.22
C VAL A 79 -12.30 1.56 0.97
N ARG A 80 -13.22 1.17 1.87
CA ARG A 80 -13.97 2.10 2.71
C ARG A 80 -13.02 2.89 3.62
N LEU A 81 -12.11 2.22 4.34
CA LEU A 81 -11.11 2.88 5.20
C LEU A 81 -10.18 3.83 4.42
N VAL A 82 -9.76 3.45 3.22
CA VAL A 82 -8.96 4.32 2.34
C VAL A 82 -9.74 5.59 1.99
N ARG A 83 -11.03 5.47 1.65
CA ARG A 83 -11.86 6.64 1.33
C ARG A 83 -12.06 7.57 2.52
N GLU A 84 -12.36 7.01 3.70
CA GLU A 84 -12.45 7.76 4.95
C GLU A 84 -11.14 8.52 5.25
N SER A 85 -9.99 7.87 5.02
CA SER A 85 -8.68 8.51 5.17
C SER A 85 -8.43 9.62 4.13
N ILE A 86 -8.86 9.44 2.89
CA ILE A 86 -8.71 10.46 1.82
C ILE A 86 -9.52 11.71 2.17
N GLU A 87 -10.76 11.53 2.62
CA GLU A 87 -11.69 12.61 2.97
C GLU A 87 -11.26 13.39 4.21
N HIS A 88 -10.50 12.77 5.12
CA HIS A 88 -10.07 13.41 6.35
C HIS A 88 -8.94 14.45 6.08
N PRO A 89 -9.13 15.73 6.42
CA PRO A 89 -8.27 16.83 5.95
C PRO A 89 -6.84 16.77 6.49
N THR A 90 -6.63 16.20 7.68
CA THR A 90 -5.30 16.07 8.31
C THR A 90 -4.75 14.64 8.27
N SER A 91 -5.36 13.75 7.47
CA SER A 91 -4.85 12.40 7.26
C SER A 91 -3.94 12.33 6.05
N LEU A 92 -2.74 11.77 6.24
CA LEU A 92 -1.90 11.32 5.14
C LEU A 92 -2.29 9.89 4.75
N THR A 93 -2.83 9.73 3.54
CA THR A 93 -3.25 8.42 3.03
C THR A 93 -2.14 7.83 2.17
N VAL A 94 -1.56 6.73 2.65
CA VAL A 94 -0.36 6.11 2.08
C VAL A 94 -0.68 4.72 1.53
N LEU A 95 -0.36 4.49 0.27
CA LEU A 95 -0.23 3.15 -0.29
C LEU A 95 1.23 2.71 -0.08
N LEU A 96 1.47 1.56 0.58
CA LEU A 96 2.83 1.06 0.81
C LEU A 96 2.95 -0.41 0.44
N THR A 97 3.51 -0.69 -0.74
CA THR A 97 3.61 -2.04 -1.30
C THR A 97 5.06 -2.52 -1.42
N GLY A 98 5.25 -3.84 -1.28
CA GLY A 98 6.53 -4.49 -1.56
C GLY A 98 6.85 -4.67 -3.05
N ARG A 99 5.95 -4.27 -3.96
CA ARG A 99 6.20 -4.29 -5.41
C ARG A 99 7.29 -3.28 -5.79
N GLY A 100 8.20 -3.68 -6.69
CA GLY A 100 9.27 -2.82 -7.21
C GLY A 100 8.73 -1.61 -7.99
N TYR A 101 9.37 -0.46 -7.82
CA TYR A 101 8.97 0.80 -8.45
C TYR A 101 8.97 0.71 -9.98
N SER A 102 10.12 0.37 -10.60
CA SER A 102 10.25 0.35 -12.07
C SER A 102 9.19 -0.50 -12.78
N GLU A 103 8.83 -1.64 -12.20
CA GLU A 103 7.92 -2.58 -12.85
C GLU A 103 6.44 -2.28 -12.61
N PHE A 104 6.08 -1.76 -11.43
CA PHE A 104 4.68 -1.74 -10.98
C PHE A 104 4.11 -0.37 -10.67
N HIS A 105 4.95 0.67 -10.57
CA HIS A 105 4.47 2.00 -10.21
C HIS A 105 3.31 2.44 -11.10
N HIS A 106 3.49 2.41 -12.42
CA HIS A 106 2.47 2.80 -13.38
C HIS A 106 1.21 1.90 -13.33
N ILE A 107 1.38 0.59 -13.16
CA ILE A 107 0.28 -0.38 -13.15
C ILE A 107 -0.60 -0.18 -11.92
N VAL A 108 -0.01 -0.20 -10.73
CA VAL A 108 -0.76 -0.11 -9.48
C VAL A 108 -1.38 1.27 -9.33
N THR A 109 -0.68 2.33 -9.76
CA THR A 109 -1.23 3.70 -9.78
C THR A 109 -2.47 3.79 -10.67
N ASP A 110 -2.41 3.30 -11.91
CA ASP A 110 -3.58 3.26 -12.82
C ASP A 110 -4.74 2.45 -12.20
N MET A 111 -4.45 1.32 -11.55
CA MET A 111 -5.48 0.51 -10.90
C MET A 111 -6.21 1.26 -9.77
N VAL A 112 -5.47 1.89 -8.85
CA VAL A 112 -6.07 2.61 -7.72
C VAL A 112 -6.79 3.88 -8.19
N GLU A 113 -6.24 4.59 -9.17
CA GLU A 113 -6.87 5.79 -9.74
C GLU A 113 -8.17 5.47 -10.49
N ARG A 114 -8.21 4.40 -11.29
CA ARG A 114 -9.46 3.94 -11.94
C ARG A 114 -10.52 3.51 -10.93
N LYS A 115 -10.11 3.02 -9.76
CA LYS A 115 -11.01 2.72 -8.64
C LYS A 115 -11.46 3.98 -7.89
N GLY A 116 -10.85 5.13 -8.17
CA GLY A 116 -11.13 6.42 -7.54
C GLY A 116 -10.41 6.62 -6.21
N LEU A 117 -9.32 5.89 -5.96
CA LEU A 117 -8.53 5.98 -4.74
C LEU A 117 -7.28 6.81 -5.01
N LYS A 118 -7.32 8.07 -4.58
CA LYS A 118 -6.23 9.05 -4.74
C LYS A 118 -5.39 9.09 -3.47
N PHE A 119 -4.32 8.30 -3.44
CA PHE A 119 -3.37 8.31 -2.33
C PHE A 119 -2.52 9.58 -2.35
N ASP A 120 -2.19 10.11 -1.17
CA ASP A 120 -1.28 11.25 -1.00
C ASP A 120 0.17 10.82 -1.24
N VAL A 121 0.49 9.57 -0.88
CA VAL A 121 1.80 8.95 -1.06
C VAL A 121 1.64 7.53 -1.60
N SER A 122 2.44 7.17 -2.60
CA SER A 122 2.51 5.80 -3.14
C SER A 122 3.92 5.23 -2.99
N GLY A 123 4.20 4.59 -1.87
CA GLY A 123 5.47 3.93 -1.57
C GLY A 123 5.59 2.57 -2.26
N PHE A 124 6.51 2.48 -3.21
CA PHE A 124 6.95 1.23 -3.85
C PHE A 124 8.35 0.88 -3.38
N LYS A 125 8.72 -0.41 -3.42
CA LYS A 125 10.09 -0.83 -3.12
C LYS A 125 11.03 -0.20 -4.17
N PRO A 126 12.03 0.61 -3.77
CA PRO A 126 12.92 1.26 -4.72
C PRO A 126 13.85 0.24 -5.36
N ASP A 127 14.28 0.52 -6.60
CA ASP A 127 15.23 -0.33 -7.32
C ASP A 127 16.66 -0.15 -6.82
N GLN A 128 16.93 1.01 -6.22
CA GLN A 128 18.19 1.40 -5.61
C GLN A 128 18.00 1.64 -4.11
N ASN A 129 19.09 1.84 -3.38
CA ASN A 129 19.04 2.14 -1.95
C ASN A 129 18.74 3.61 -1.66
N THR A 130 17.86 4.23 -2.44
CA THR A 130 17.55 5.66 -2.31
C THR A 130 16.05 5.89 -2.47
N PHE A 131 15.48 6.71 -1.60
CA PHE A 131 14.15 7.28 -1.74
C PHE A 131 14.25 8.67 -2.36
N ASN A 132 13.88 8.77 -3.64
CA ASN A 132 13.62 10.07 -4.27
C ASN A 132 12.16 10.42 -4.02
N TRP A 133 11.89 11.33 -3.08
CA TRP A 133 10.53 11.56 -2.59
C TRP A 133 9.58 12.16 -3.63
N ASN A 134 10.11 12.82 -4.67
CA ASN A 134 9.36 13.20 -5.88
C ASN A 134 8.63 12.04 -6.58
N SER A 135 9.09 10.80 -6.38
CA SER A 135 8.53 9.61 -7.02
C SER A 135 7.38 9.01 -6.20
N PHE A 136 7.22 9.43 -4.95
CA PHE A 136 6.28 8.84 -4.00
C PHE A 136 5.17 9.80 -3.59
N TYR A 137 5.46 11.07 -3.32
CA TYR A 137 4.42 12.07 -3.05
C TYR A 137 3.61 12.36 -4.30
N ARG A 138 2.28 12.42 -4.16
CA ARG A 138 1.36 12.75 -5.25
C ARG A 138 0.94 14.22 -5.17
N PRO A 139 0.76 14.91 -6.31
CA PRO A 139 0.30 16.30 -6.31
C PRO A 139 -1.03 16.53 -5.59
N SER A 140 -1.86 15.49 -5.41
CA SER A 140 -3.13 15.61 -4.66
C SER A 140 -2.94 16.08 -3.21
N ILE A 141 -1.78 15.79 -2.59
CA ILE A 141 -1.49 16.22 -1.22
C ILE A 141 -1.40 17.75 -1.09
N ILE A 142 -1.19 18.50 -2.18
CA ILE A 142 -1.13 19.97 -2.18
C ILE A 142 -2.39 20.57 -1.53
N GLN A 143 -3.55 19.93 -1.70
CA GLN A 143 -4.81 20.37 -1.09
C GLN A 143 -4.80 20.28 0.44
N LYS A 144 -3.95 19.42 1.02
CA LYS A 144 -3.78 19.22 2.46
C LYS A 144 -2.66 20.06 3.03
N VAL A 145 -1.48 20.02 2.38
CA VAL A 145 -0.25 20.63 2.94
C VAL A 145 0.13 21.98 2.32
N GLY A 146 -0.50 22.38 1.21
CA GLY A 146 -0.12 23.57 0.45
C GLY A 146 1.04 23.32 -0.52
N ALA A 147 1.16 24.20 -1.53
CA ALA A 147 2.14 24.04 -2.60
C ALA A 147 3.59 24.19 -2.11
N MET A 148 3.84 25.11 -1.17
CA MET A 148 5.18 25.34 -0.63
C MET A 148 5.70 24.10 0.11
N LYS A 149 4.86 23.51 0.99
CA LYS A 149 5.23 22.28 1.70
C LYS A 149 5.41 21.10 0.75
N TYR A 150 4.57 20.97 -0.28
CA TYR A 150 4.74 19.93 -1.30
C TYR A 150 6.09 20.02 -2.01
N GLU A 151 6.52 21.22 -2.42
CA GLU A 151 7.82 21.46 -3.04
C GLU A 151 8.99 21.10 -2.11
N GLU A 152 8.87 21.36 -0.81
CA GLU A 152 9.85 20.92 0.18
C GLU A 152 9.90 19.38 0.26
N LEU A 153 8.73 18.73 0.33
CA LEU A 153 8.61 17.28 0.47
C LEU A 153 9.25 16.52 -0.69
N ILE A 154 8.98 16.91 -1.93
CA ILE A 154 9.49 16.21 -3.12
C ILE A 154 10.99 16.38 -3.36
N ARG A 155 11.62 17.38 -2.73
CA ARG A 155 13.07 17.62 -2.82
C ARG A 155 13.88 16.75 -1.87
N ASN A 156 13.23 16.09 -0.91
CA ASN A 156 13.94 15.19 -0.01
C ASN A 156 14.50 13.99 -0.77
N GLU A 157 15.65 13.53 -0.31
CA GLU A 157 16.27 12.28 -0.72
C GLU A 157 16.73 11.54 0.55
N THR A 158 16.40 10.26 0.66
CA THR A 158 16.85 9.42 1.79
C THR A 158 17.65 8.24 1.26
N ILE A 159 18.88 8.06 1.74
CA ILE A 159 19.70 6.89 1.43
C ILE A 159 19.41 5.80 2.46
N LEU A 160 19.13 4.59 1.98
CA LEU A 160 18.85 3.43 2.79
C LEU A 160 20.13 2.64 3.07
N GLU A 161 20.38 2.37 4.34
CA GLU A 161 21.43 1.42 4.72
C GLU A 161 21.03 0.01 4.29
N SER A 162 21.89 -0.63 3.52
CA SER A 162 21.63 -1.95 2.96
C SER A 162 22.69 -2.93 3.44
N LYS A 163 22.29 -3.94 4.21
CA LYS A 163 23.18 -5.06 4.54
C LYS A 163 23.31 -5.92 3.28
N ASN A 164 24.53 -6.04 2.76
CA ASN A 164 24.88 -6.82 1.56
C ASN A 164 24.24 -6.34 0.24
N GLY A 165 23.87 -5.05 0.15
CA GLY A 165 23.37 -4.46 -1.10
C GLY A 165 21.94 -4.86 -1.48
N ARG A 166 21.18 -5.54 -0.60
CA ARG A 166 19.75 -5.84 -0.80
C ARG A 166 18.91 -5.26 0.34
N ILE A 167 17.85 -4.54 -0.02
CA ILE A 167 16.84 -4.10 0.94
C ILE A 167 15.73 -5.13 1.02
N HIS A 168 15.52 -5.70 2.21
CA HIS A 168 14.37 -6.54 2.48
C HIS A 168 13.11 -5.68 2.58
N THR A 169 11.97 -6.23 2.12
CA THR A 169 10.68 -5.51 2.08
C THR A 169 10.29 -4.92 3.43
N LYS A 170 10.52 -5.64 4.52
CA LYS A 170 10.25 -5.16 5.88
C LYS A 170 11.10 -3.93 6.22
N ASP A 171 12.40 -3.96 5.92
CA ASP A 171 13.34 -2.89 6.25
C ASP A 171 13.04 -1.63 5.43
N PHE A 172 12.69 -1.82 4.15
CA PHE A 172 12.13 -0.79 3.29
C PHE A 172 10.90 -0.12 3.94
N LYS A 173 9.89 -0.91 4.33
CA LYS A 173 8.65 -0.36 4.89
C LYS A 173 8.91 0.39 6.21
N LEU A 174 9.78 -0.14 7.08
CA LEU A 174 10.16 0.53 8.34
C LEU A 174 10.88 1.86 8.07
N ALA A 175 11.86 1.88 7.17
CA ALA A 175 12.58 3.10 6.82
C ALA A 175 11.63 4.15 6.20
N PHE A 176 10.74 3.72 5.31
CA PHE A 176 9.75 4.59 4.69
C PHE A 176 8.83 5.25 5.73
N MET A 177 8.33 4.48 6.70
CA MET A 177 7.48 5.01 7.79
C MET A 177 8.23 6.01 8.68
N LYS A 178 9.50 5.75 9.01
CA LYS A 178 10.33 6.69 9.79
C LYS A 178 10.48 8.03 9.08
N GLU A 179 10.75 8.01 7.78
CA GLU A 179 10.90 9.24 7.00
C GLU A 179 9.57 10.00 6.88
N LEU A 180 8.44 9.31 6.72
CA LEU A 180 7.12 9.97 6.75
C LEU A 180 6.87 10.71 8.07
N LEU A 181 7.23 10.12 9.21
CA LEU A 181 7.13 10.77 10.52
C LEU A 181 8.08 11.98 10.63
N ARG A 182 9.28 11.92 10.03
CA ARG A 182 10.20 13.07 9.96
C ARG A 182 9.65 14.20 9.09
N HIS A 183 9.03 13.87 7.96
CA HIS A 183 8.39 14.84 7.07
C HIS A 183 7.17 15.53 7.71
N HIS A 184 6.49 14.84 8.61
CA HIS A 184 5.25 15.29 9.26
C HIS A 184 5.36 15.21 10.79
N PRO A 185 6.14 16.09 11.44
CA PRO A 185 6.41 16.04 12.88
C PRO A 185 5.18 16.29 13.77
N SER A 186 4.08 16.79 13.20
CA SER A 186 2.79 16.97 13.86
C SER A 186 1.96 15.69 14.00
N VAL A 187 2.41 14.58 13.40
CA VAL A 187 1.70 13.30 13.45
C VAL A 187 1.68 12.76 14.87
N ASN A 188 0.49 12.46 15.37
CA ASN A 188 0.26 11.86 16.68
C ASN A 188 -0.38 10.47 16.60
N SER A 189 -0.79 10.04 15.41
CA SER A 189 -1.41 8.74 15.20
C SER A 189 -0.95 8.06 13.91
N ILE A 190 -0.67 6.76 13.98
CA ILE A 190 -0.29 5.94 12.82
C ILE A 190 -1.04 4.61 12.80
N HIS A 191 -1.66 4.32 11.66
CA HIS A 191 -2.37 3.06 11.45
C HIS A 191 -1.84 2.37 10.20
N LEU A 192 -1.68 1.05 10.28
CA LEU A 192 -1.23 0.23 9.17
C LEU A 192 -2.15 -0.97 9.00
N TRP A 193 -2.42 -1.34 7.74
CA TRP A 193 -3.15 -2.54 7.36
C TRP A 193 -2.28 -3.38 6.43
N ASP A 194 -1.99 -4.64 6.81
CA ASP A 194 -1.16 -5.58 6.05
C ASP A 194 -1.65 -7.03 6.28
N ASP A 195 -1.54 -7.88 5.26
CA ASP A 195 -2.02 -9.27 5.30
C ASP A 195 -1.02 -10.23 5.94
N ARG A 196 0.25 -9.84 6.02
CA ARG A 196 1.32 -10.70 6.54
C ARG A 196 1.42 -10.54 8.05
N VAL A 197 0.84 -11.49 8.79
CA VAL A 197 0.84 -11.53 10.26
C VAL A 197 2.24 -11.28 10.88
N HIS A 198 3.31 -11.81 10.28
CA HIS A 198 4.67 -11.58 10.77
C HIS A 198 5.16 -10.14 10.55
N HIS A 199 4.79 -9.49 9.44
CA HIS A 199 5.04 -8.06 9.23
C HIS A 199 4.26 -7.22 10.24
N VAL A 200 2.98 -7.51 10.43
CA VAL A 200 2.10 -6.80 11.39
C VAL A 200 2.71 -6.83 12.80
N LYS A 201 3.17 -8.00 13.27
CA LYS A 201 3.86 -8.12 14.56
C LYS A 201 5.12 -7.26 14.64
N CYS A 202 5.95 -7.27 13.60
CA CYS A 202 7.15 -6.42 13.56
C CYS A 202 6.82 -4.93 13.56
N PHE A 203 5.81 -4.50 12.80
CA PHE A 203 5.37 -3.10 12.76
C PHE A 203 4.76 -2.67 14.08
N GLN A 204 4.01 -3.55 14.76
CA GLN A 204 3.47 -3.24 16.07
C GLN A 204 4.58 -3.01 17.11
N LEU A 205 5.66 -3.81 17.10
CA LEU A 205 6.81 -3.57 18.00
C LEU A 205 7.46 -2.20 17.75
N PHE A 206 7.60 -1.81 16.48
CA PHE A 206 8.07 -0.47 16.12
C PHE A 206 7.10 0.62 16.60
N PHE A 207 5.79 0.42 16.45
CA PHE A 207 4.77 1.34 16.90
C PHE A 207 4.71 1.47 18.44
N ASP A 208 4.98 0.39 19.16
CA ASP A 208 5.08 0.41 20.62
C ASP A 208 6.30 1.21 21.09
N ASP A 209 7.43 1.09 20.38
CA ASP A 209 8.62 1.92 20.61
C ASP A 209 8.35 3.42 20.37
N LEU A 210 7.63 3.77 19.29
CA LEU A 210 7.22 5.15 19.02
C LEU A 210 6.33 5.72 20.14
N LYS A 211 5.38 4.92 20.65
CA LYS A 211 4.51 5.32 21.77
C LYS A 211 5.30 5.48 23.07
N LEU A 212 6.22 4.56 23.35
CA LEU A 212 7.07 4.60 24.55
C LEU A 212 7.90 5.89 24.61
N HIS A 213 8.39 6.35 23.46
CA HIS A 213 9.18 7.58 23.35
C HIS A 213 8.33 8.85 23.17
N GLY A 214 6.99 8.74 23.20
CA GLY A 214 6.09 9.89 23.06
C GLY A 214 6.07 10.51 21.66
N ILE A 215 6.54 9.80 20.63
CA ILE A 215 6.54 10.27 19.24
C ILE A 215 5.10 10.30 18.71
N VAL A 216 4.29 9.31 19.08
CA VAL A 216 2.86 9.22 18.75
C VAL A 216 2.06 8.80 19.98
N GLN A 217 0.79 9.18 20.03
CA GLN A 217 -0.14 8.78 21.09
C GLN A 217 -0.86 7.47 20.72
N GLU A 218 -1.21 7.31 19.44
CA GLU A 218 -1.94 6.15 18.94
C GLU A 218 -1.16 5.47 17.81
N ALA A 219 -0.94 4.16 17.91
CA ALA A 219 -0.20 3.43 16.88
C ALA A 219 -0.61 1.95 16.83
N ILE A 220 -1.21 1.54 15.71
CA ILE A 220 -1.83 0.22 15.54
C ILE A 220 -1.51 -0.38 14.17
N ALA A 221 -0.95 -1.59 14.16
CA ALA A 221 -0.81 -2.42 12.98
C ALA A 221 -1.91 -3.50 12.97
N ASN A 222 -2.77 -3.45 11.95
CA ASN A 222 -3.92 -4.32 11.77
C ASN A 222 -3.59 -5.45 10.78
N ALA A 223 -3.80 -6.69 11.21
CA ALA A 223 -3.77 -7.83 10.31
C ALA A 223 -5.07 -7.89 9.50
N VAL A 224 -4.93 -7.96 8.17
CA VAL A 224 -6.06 -8.03 7.24
C VAL A 224 -6.12 -9.42 6.61
N PHE A 225 -7.33 -9.97 6.51
CA PHE A 225 -7.57 -11.22 5.82
C PHE A 225 -8.62 -11.00 4.75
N LEU A 226 -8.30 -11.33 3.50
CA LEU A 226 -9.28 -11.30 2.43
C LEU A 226 -10.37 -12.33 2.68
N PRO A 227 -11.65 -11.98 2.45
CA PRO A 227 -12.72 -12.97 2.50
C PRO A 227 -12.44 -14.08 1.49
N ILE A 228 -12.61 -15.34 1.92
CA ILE A 228 -12.41 -16.51 1.07
C ILE A 228 -13.35 -16.37 -0.14
N ARG A 229 -12.77 -16.30 -1.34
CA ARG A 229 -13.57 -16.43 -2.56
C ARG A 229 -14.02 -17.87 -2.68
N VAL A 230 -15.27 -18.15 -2.30
CA VAL A 230 -15.92 -19.39 -2.72
C VAL A 230 -16.06 -19.30 -4.24
N SER A 231 -15.28 -20.09 -4.95
CA SER A 231 -15.35 -20.24 -6.40
C SER A 231 -16.76 -20.69 -6.78
N ARG A 232 -17.67 -19.77 -7.06
CA ARG A 232 -18.85 -20.13 -7.83
C ARG A 232 -18.38 -20.32 -9.27
N CYS A 233 -18.19 -21.58 -9.66
CA CYS A 233 -18.05 -21.94 -11.07
C CYS A 233 -19.28 -21.35 -11.80
N PRO A 234 -19.09 -20.45 -12.78
CA PRO A 234 -20.20 -20.00 -13.59
C PRO A 234 -20.55 -21.14 -14.56
N GLY A 235 -21.47 -22.02 -14.16
CA GLY A 235 -21.74 -23.19 -14.99
C GLY A 235 -22.85 -24.13 -14.56
N ASN A 236 -23.80 -23.74 -13.70
CA ASN A 236 -24.94 -24.63 -13.42
C ASN A 236 -26.31 -23.98 -13.21
N ASP A 237 -26.52 -22.73 -13.65
CA ASP A 237 -27.87 -22.15 -13.75
C ASP A 237 -28.35 -22.19 -15.20
N ARG A 238 -28.52 -23.40 -15.73
CA ARG A 238 -29.43 -23.68 -16.84
C ARG A 238 -30.08 -25.04 -16.63
N ARG A 239 -31.18 -25.07 -15.89
CA ARG A 239 -32.37 -25.94 -16.11
C ARG A 239 -33.35 -25.75 -14.95
N SER A 240 -34.33 -24.88 -15.17
CA SER A 240 -35.69 -25.03 -14.63
C SER A 240 -36.60 -23.91 -15.15
N GLN A 241 -36.63 -23.74 -16.47
CA GLN A 241 -37.78 -23.16 -17.16
C GLN A 241 -37.93 -23.90 -18.50
N GLN A 242 -38.65 -25.02 -18.45
CA GLN A 242 -39.45 -25.48 -19.57
C GLN A 242 -40.82 -25.82 -19.01
N SER A 243 -41.69 -24.84 -19.15
CA SER A 243 -43.14 -24.94 -19.18
C SER A 243 -43.56 -25.71 -20.43
N SER A 244 -44.29 -26.80 -20.23
CA SER A 244 -45.36 -27.32 -21.10
C SER A 244 -46.22 -28.24 -20.24
#